data_AF-A0A3M5DBA0-F1
#
_entry.id   AF-A0A3M5DBA0-F1
#
_cell.length_a   1.000
_cell.length_b   1.000
_cell.length_c   1.000
_cell.angle_alpha   90.00
_cell.angle_beta   90.00
_cell.angle_gamma   90.00
#
_symmetry.space_group_name_H-M   'P 1'
#
loop_
_entity.id
_entity.type
_entity.pdbx_description
1 polymer ?
#
loop_
_entity_poly.entity_id
_entity_poly.type
_entity_poly.pdbx_seq_one_letter_code
_entity_poly.pdbx_strand_id
1 'polypeptide(L)'
;MPALSGPQYLGEGLKLIMRPGLRLFVLIPLTLNLLVFALLIGFAMQQFSHWVDLLMPSLPDWLSFLQYIVWPLFVLLVLVIVFFTFTMVANIISAPFNGFLSEKVEVVVRGRDDFPPFSWAELLAMIPRTMGREMRKLAYFLPRALVLLAELCERYPEEVHPQAQDGDQSWRVPPIDWLLRRYAELLHTRLPLMGQGAFAE
;
A
#
# COMPACT_ATOMS: atom_id res chain seq x y z
N MET A 1 -15.67 -37.81 4.06
CA MET A 1 -16.40 -36.78 4.82
C MET A 1 -17.41 -36.15 3.88
N PRO A 2 -18.67 -35.91 4.28
CA PRO A 2 -19.67 -35.36 3.37
C PRO A 2 -19.20 -33.97 2.89
N ALA A 3 -19.34 -33.70 1.59
CA ALA A 3 -18.94 -32.43 1.00
C ALA A 3 -19.75 -31.30 1.66
N LEU A 4 -19.09 -30.48 2.46
CA LEU A 4 -19.69 -29.29 3.06
C LEU A 4 -20.19 -28.39 1.93
N SER A 5 -21.39 -27.86 2.06
CA SER A 5 -21.91 -26.87 1.10
C SER A 5 -21.24 -25.51 1.33
N GLY A 6 -21.01 -24.75 0.25
CA GLY A 6 -20.28 -23.46 0.24
C GLY A 6 -20.39 -22.57 1.49
N PRO A 7 -21.59 -22.19 1.99
CA PRO A 7 -21.74 -21.33 3.16
C PRO A 7 -21.33 -21.97 4.50
N GLN A 8 -21.26 -23.30 4.59
CA GLN A 8 -20.84 -24.00 5.81
C GLN A 8 -19.32 -23.86 6.05
N TYR A 9 -18.54 -23.62 5.00
CA TYR A 9 -17.10 -23.31 5.12
C TYR A 9 -16.83 -21.97 5.80
N LEU A 10 -17.70 -20.96 5.60
CA LEU A 10 -17.62 -19.68 6.31
C LEU A 10 -17.85 -19.84 7.82
N GLY A 11 -18.84 -20.67 8.20
CA GLY A 11 -19.13 -20.96 9.60
C GLY A 11 -18.02 -21.72 10.32
N GLU A 12 -17.42 -22.73 9.68
CA GLU A 12 -16.27 -23.45 10.22
C GLU A 12 -15.01 -22.57 10.27
N GLY A 13 -14.80 -21.69 9.29
CA GLY A 13 -13.75 -20.67 9.33
C GLY A 13 -13.89 -19.72 10.52
N LEU A 14 -15.10 -19.25 10.83
CA LEU A 14 -15.35 -18.38 11.97
C LEU A 14 -15.05 -19.08 13.31
N LYS A 15 -15.47 -20.35 13.47
CA LYS A 15 -15.12 -21.17 14.65
C LYS A 15 -13.62 -21.39 14.80
N LEU A 16 -12.89 -21.54 13.70
CA LEU A 16 -11.44 -21.73 13.72
C LEU A 16 -10.74 -20.47 14.23
N ILE A 17 -11.14 -19.29 13.79
CA ILE A 17 -10.59 -17.99 14.21
C ILE A 17 -10.85 -17.72 15.71
N MET A 18 -11.94 -18.25 16.26
CA MET A 18 -12.28 -18.13 17.69
C MET A 18 -11.44 -19.03 18.61
N ARG A 19 -10.62 -19.95 18.09
CA ARG A 19 -9.75 -20.79 18.92
C ARG A 19 -8.60 -19.96 19.56
N PRO A 20 -8.23 -20.24 20.81
CA PRO A 20 -7.12 -19.56 21.48
C PRO A 20 -5.82 -19.85 20.72
N GLY A 21 -5.18 -18.80 20.21
CA GLY A 21 -4.02 -18.85 19.31
C GLY A 21 -4.27 -18.11 17.99
N LEU A 22 -5.45 -18.28 17.39
CA LEU A 22 -5.83 -17.65 16.11
C LEU A 22 -6.47 -16.27 16.29
N ARG A 23 -7.10 -15.99 17.44
CA ARG A 23 -7.66 -14.66 17.75
C ARG A 23 -6.64 -13.51 17.70
N LEU A 24 -5.36 -13.80 17.96
CA LEU A 24 -4.28 -12.80 17.93
C LEU A 24 -4.05 -12.25 16.51
N PHE A 25 -4.29 -13.08 15.49
CA PHE A 25 -4.18 -12.74 14.08
C PHE A 25 -5.23 -11.71 13.62
N VAL A 26 -6.34 -11.62 14.34
CA VAL A 26 -7.38 -10.61 14.12
C VAL A 26 -7.13 -9.38 14.99
N LEU A 27 -6.73 -9.59 16.26
CA LEU A 27 -6.52 -8.51 17.20
C LEU A 27 -5.36 -7.58 16.84
N ILE A 28 -4.25 -8.12 16.29
CA ILE A 28 -3.06 -7.33 15.93
C ILE A 28 -3.36 -6.35 14.79
N PRO A 29 -3.88 -6.75 13.61
CA PRO A 29 -4.28 -5.79 12.59
C PRO A 29 -5.29 -4.76 13.11
N LEU A 30 -6.26 -5.20 13.93
CA LEU A 30 -7.27 -4.30 14.47
C LEU A 30 -6.65 -3.23 15.38
N THR A 31 -5.77 -3.61 16.32
CA THR A 31 -5.13 -2.67 17.24
C THR A 31 -4.18 -1.71 16.52
N LEU A 32 -3.38 -2.20 15.57
CA LEU A 32 -2.49 -1.35 14.79
C LEU A 32 -3.27 -0.32 13.96
N ASN A 33 -4.37 -0.74 13.33
CA ASN A 33 -5.25 0.16 12.61
C ASN A 33 -5.92 1.19 13.52
N LEU A 34 -6.37 0.79 14.71
CA LEU A 34 -6.97 1.71 15.67
C LEU A 34 -5.97 2.77 16.15
N LEU A 35 -4.70 2.37 16.31
CA LEU A 35 -3.61 3.27 16.69
C LEU A 35 -3.31 4.28 15.58
N VAL A 36 -3.21 3.82 14.33
CA VAL A 36 -3.05 4.68 13.15
C VAL A 36 -4.23 5.65 13.03
N PHE A 37 -5.46 5.16 13.18
CA PHE A 37 -6.67 5.98 13.18
C PHE A 37 -6.63 7.09 14.23
N ALA A 38 -6.33 6.74 15.48
CA ALA A 38 -6.23 7.70 16.58
C ALA A 38 -5.13 8.75 16.32
N LEU A 39 -3.99 8.32 15.76
CA LEU A 39 -2.88 9.20 15.43
C LEU A 39 -3.22 10.17 14.29
N LEU A 40 -3.83 9.70 13.21
CA LEU A 40 -4.24 10.57 12.10
C LEU A 40 -5.31 11.58 12.53
N ILE A 41 -6.33 11.15 13.28
CA ILE A 41 -7.35 12.08 13.77
C ILE A 41 -6.75 13.08 14.74
N GLY A 42 -5.93 12.63 15.70
CA GLY A 42 -5.26 13.51 16.64
C GLY A 42 -4.40 14.56 15.93
N PHE A 43 -3.60 14.13 14.95
CA PHE A 43 -2.78 15.02 14.12
C PHE A 43 -3.63 15.98 13.29
N ALA A 44 -4.69 15.50 12.65
CA ALA A 44 -5.58 16.31 11.84
C ALA A 44 -6.30 17.37 12.68
N MET A 45 -6.76 17.04 13.89
CA MET A 45 -7.42 18.00 14.78
C MET A 45 -6.46 19.08 15.28
N GLN A 46 -5.21 18.73 15.58
CA GLN A 46 -4.19 19.70 15.99
C GLN A 46 -3.83 20.66 14.85
N GLN A 47 -3.68 20.12 13.63
CA GLN A 47 -3.27 20.91 12.48
C GLN A 47 -4.43 21.60 11.77
N PHE A 48 -5.68 21.24 12.05
CA PHE A 48 -6.87 21.79 11.41
C PHE A 48 -6.84 23.33 11.35
N SER A 49 -6.72 23.98 12.50
CA SER A 49 -6.73 25.45 12.58
C SER A 49 -5.55 26.06 11.83
N HIS A 50 -4.36 25.45 11.95
CA HIS A 50 -3.17 25.92 11.24
C HIS A 50 -3.34 25.86 9.72
N TRP A 51 -3.94 24.79 9.19
CA TRP A 51 -4.13 24.64 7.75
C TRP A 51 -5.21 25.60 7.24
N VAL A 52 -6.26 25.83 8.03
CA VAL A 52 -7.29 26.84 7.76
C VAL A 52 -6.69 28.25 7.72
N ASP A 53 -5.86 28.59 8.70
CA ASP A 53 -5.19 29.89 8.78
C ASP A 53 -4.16 30.09 7.65
N LEU A 54 -3.46 29.02 7.24
CA LEU A 54 -2.49 29.06 6.14
C LEU A 54 -3.16 29.24 4.77
N LEU A 55 -4.30 28.59 4.55
CA LEU A 55 -5.05 28.68 3.29
C LEU A 55 -5.82 30.01 3.17
N MET A 56 -6.17 30.64 4.29
CA MET A 56 -7.00 31.84 4.32
C MET A 56 -6.38 32.96 5.18
N PRO A 57 -5.21 33.51 4.81
CA PRO A 57 -4.67 34.69 5.49
C PRO A 57 -5.64 35.87 5.30
N SER A 58 -6.20 36.35 6.40
CA SER A 58 -7.06 37.56 6.50
C SER A 58 -8.04 37.74 5.33
N LEU A 59 -9.05 36.87 5.23
CA LEU A 59 -10.14 37.09 4.28
C LEU A 59 -10.97 38.32 4.70
N PRO A 60 -11.34 39.21 3.77
CA PRO A 60 -12.29 40.29 4.05
C PRO A 60 -13.66 39.72 4.40
N ASP A 61 -14.43 40.42 5.23
CA ASP A 61 -15.67 39.90 5.88
C ASP A 61 -16.69 39.28 4.90
N TRP A 62 -16.76 39.79 3.67
CA TRP A 62 -17.67 39.28 2.64
C TRP A 62 -17.32 37.86 2.14
N LEU A 63 -16.08 37.40 2.35
CA LEU A 63 -15.59 36.05 2.02
C LEU A 63 -15.67 35.08 3.21
N SER A 64 -16.12 35.52 4.38
CA SER A 64 -16.24 34.67 5.57
C SER A 64 -17.12 33.43 5.36
N PHE A 65 -18.10 33.49 4.43
CA PHE A 65 -18.96 32.36 4.09
C PHE A 65 -18.17 31.13 3.58
N LEU A 66 -16.98 31.32 3.01
CA LEU A 66 -16.15 30.23 2.51
C LEU A 66 -15.64 29.33 3.65
N GLN A 67 -15.47 29.87 4.87
CA GLN A 67 -15.08 29.06 6.03
C GLN A 67 -16.13 27.97 6.34
N TYR A 68 -17.42 28.29 6.17
CA TYR A 68 -18.51 27.34 6.35
C TYR A 68 -18.51 26.20 5.31
N ILE A 69 -17.89 26.42 4.14
CA ILE A 69 -17.74 25.41 3.07
C ILE A 69 -16.44 24.62 3.24
N VAL A 70 -15.34 25.30 3.56
CA VAL A 70 -14.01 24.70 3.71
C VAL A 70 -13.97 23.75 4.92
N TRP A 71 -14.64 24.11 6.02
CA TRP A 71 -14.69 23.26 7.22
C TRP A 71 -15.20 21.84 6.95
N PRO A 72 -16.41 21.63 6.37
CA PRO A 72 -16.91 20.28 6.09
C PRO A 72 -16.10 19.57 5.00
N LEU A 73 -15.54 20.32 4.03
CA LEU A 73 -14.68 19.74 3.00
C LEU A 73 -13.39 19.15 3.62
N PHE A 74 -12.80 19.84 4.59
CA PHE A 74 -11.61 19.35 5.28
C PHE A 74 -11.94 18.14 6.17
N VAL A 75 -13.08 18.16 6.88
CA VAL A 75 -13.55 16.99 7.64
C VAL A 75 -13.74 15.78 6.72
N LEU A 76 -14.35 15.99 5.55
CA LEU A 76 -14.51 14.94 4.53
C LEU A 76 -13.15 14.45 4.01
N LEU A 77 -12.22 15.34 3.73
CA LEU A 77 -10.86 15.00 3.30
C LEU A 77 -10.15 14.13 4.34
N VAL A 78 -10.22 14.51 5.62
CA VAL A 78 -9.64 13.72 6.72
C VAL A 78 -10.31 12.35 6.80
N LEU A 79 -11.64 12.26 6.72
CA LEU A 79 -12.37 11.00 6.68
C LEU A 79 -11.91 10.10 5.53
N VAL A 80 -11.73 10.67 4.33
CA VAL A 80 -11.24 9.95 3.14
C VAL A 80 -9.81 9.45 3.36
N ILE A 81 -8.90 10.32 3.80
CA ILE A 81 -7.50 9.95 4.07
C ILE A 81 -7.44 8.85 5.14
N VAL A 82 -8.19 9.00 6.22
CA VAL A 82 -8.27 8.02 7.31
C VAL A 82 -8.82 6.69 6.79
N PHE A 83 -9.91 6.71 6.02
CA PHE A 83 -10.49 5.51 5.42
C PHE A 83 -9.49 4.78 4.52
N PHE A 84 -8.87 5.47 3.57
CA PHE A 84 -7.90 4.86 2.66
C PHE A 84 -6.63 4.39 3.39
N THR A 85 -6.13 5.17 4.35
CA THR A 85 -4.96 4.78 5.16
C THR A 85 -5.29 3.56 5.99
N PHE A 86 -6.44 3.54 6.65
CA PHE A 86 -6.94 2.39 7.40
C PHE A 86 -7.04 1.16 6.50
N THR A 87 -7.68 1.27 5.33
CA THR A 87 -7.82 0.14 4.40
C THR A 87 -6.47 -0.34 3.89
N MET A 88 -5.56 0.57 3.53
CA MET A 88 -4.23 0.22 3.04
C MET A 88 -3.41 -0.49 4.12
N VAL A 89 -3.34 0.08 5.33
CA VAL A 89 -2.60 -0.48 6.46
C VAL A 89 -3.20 -1.81 6.89
N ALA A 90 -4.53 -1.92 6.98
CA ALA A 90 -5.23 -3.16 7.25
C ALA A 90 -4.88 -4.25 6.24
N ASN A 91 -4.86 -3.93 4.95
CA ASN A 91 -4.55 -4.89 3.90
C ASN A 91 -3.08 -5.33 3.94
N ILE A 92 -2.15 -4.39 4.12
CA ILE A 92 -0.70 -4.69 4.22
C ILE A 92 -0.43 -5.58 5.44
N ILE A 93 -1.00 -5.24 6.59
CA ILE A 93 -0.80 -6.00 7.82
C ILE A 93 -1.49 -7.36 7.73
N SER A 94 -2.68 -7.45 7.14
CA SER A 94 -3.42 -8.72 7.02
C SER A 94 -2.81 -9.68 6.00
N ALA A 95 -2.07 -9.19 5.00
CA ALA A 95 -1.44 -10.04 3.97
C ALA A 95 -0.58 -11.20 4.53
N PRO A 96 0.40 -10.99 5.44
CA PRO A 96 1.17 -12.08 6.04
C PRO A 96 0.31 -13.01 6.91
N PHE A 97 -0.68 -12.46 7.63
CA PHE A 97 -1.57 -13.26 8.47
C PHE A 97 -2.48 -14.18 7.64
N ASN A 98 -2.99 -13.69 6.51
CA ASN A 98 -3.79 -14.49 5.58
C ASN A 98 -2.96 -15.64 4.98
N GLY A 99 -1.68 -15.40 4.66
CA GLY A 99 -0.76 -16.45 4.19
C GLY A 99 -0.52 -17.54 5.23
N PHE A 100 -0.20 -17.14 6.47
CA PHE A 100 0.03 -18.08 7.57
C PHE A 100 -1.23 -18.87 7.95
N LEU A 101 -2.41 -18.21 7.95
CA LEU A 101 -3.69 -18.88 8.20
C LEU A 101 -3.97 -19.95 7.14
N SER A 102 -3.73 -19.65 5.86
CA SER A 102 -3.93 -20.61 4.77
C SER A 102 -3.03 -21.85 4.92
N GLU A 103 -1.77 -21.67 5.33
CA GLU A 103 -0.83 -22.77 5.58
C GLU A 103 -1.29 -23.64 6.77
N LYS A 104 -1.75 -23.02 7.86
CA LYS A 104 -2.30 -23.76 9.01
C LYS A 104 -3.59 -24.50 8.67
N VAL A 105 -4.48 -23.90 7.88
CA VAL A 105 -5.71 -24.56 7.40
C VAL A 105 -5.36 -25.77 6.54
N GLU A 106 -4.37 -25.69 5.66
CA GLU A 106 -3.92 -26.82 4.84
C GLU A 106 -3.38 -27.97 5.71
N VAL A 107 -2.60 -27.67 6.74
CA VAL A 107 -2.04 -28.67 7.67
C VAL A 107 -3.16 -29.38 8.47
N VAL A 108 -4.14 -28.62 8.97
CA VAL A 108 -5.31 -29.16 9.69
C VAL A 108 -6.17 -30.02 8.76
N VAL A 109 -6.43 -29.58 7.52
CA VAL A 109 -7.21 -30.35 6.53
C VAL A 109 -6.48 -31.64 6.11
N ARG A 110 -5.15 -31.63 6.07
CA ARG A 110 -4.32 -32.83 5.78
C ARG A 110 -4.17 -33.77 6.99
N GLY A 111 -4.78 -33.47 8.13
CA GLY A 111 -4.82 -34.36 9.30
C GLY A 111 -3.48 -34.51 10.03
N ARG A 112 -2.53 -33.59 9.82
CA ARG A 112 -1.31 -33.50 10.65
C ARG A 112 -1.59 -32.53 11.78
N ASP A 113 -2.01 -33.07 12.92
CA ASP A 113 -2.43 -32.32 14.10
C ASP A 113 -1.24 -31.82 14.93
N ASP A 114 -0.23 -31.26 14.27
CA ASP A 114 0.76 -30.43 14.93
C ASP A 114 0.31 -28.97 14.76
N PHE A 115 -0.09 -28.35 15.86
CA PHE A 115 -0.18 -26.90 15.98
C PHE A 115 1.17 -26.40 16.49
N PRO A 116 2.17 -26.08 15.63
CA PRO A 116 3.38 -25.42 16.11
C PRO A 116 2.99 -24.14 16.84
N PRO A 117 3.59 -23.86 18.01
CA PRO A 117 3.32 -22.65 18.77
C PRO A 117 3.60 -21.42 17.91
N PHE A 118 2.73 -20.42 18.04
CA PHE A 118 2.84 -19.16 17.31
C PHE A 118 4.17 -18.47 17.63
N SER A 119 5.04 -18.32 16.63
CA SER A 119 6.33 -17.65 16.76
C SER A 119 6.27 -16.25 16.17
N TRP A 120 6.32 -15.23 17.04
CA TRP A 120 6.46 -13.82 16.64
C TRP A 120 7.68 -13.57 15.75
N ALA A 121 8.75 -14.35 15.96
CA ALA A 121 9.97 -14.25 15.18
C ALA A 121 9.77 -14.71 13.71
N GLU A 122 8.94 -15.73 13.48
CA GLU A 122 8.63 -16.21 12.12
C GLU A 122 7.78 -15.19 11.35
N LEU A 123 6.74 -14.64 11.99
CA LEU A 123 5.88 -13.63 11.37
C LEU A 123 6.65 -12.35 11.01
N LEU A 124 7.46 -11.84 11.96
CA LEU A 124 8.30 -10.67 11.73
C LEU A 124 9.41 -10.93 10.70
N ALA A 125 9.96 -12.14 10.62
CA ALA A 125 10.93 -12.52 9.58
C ALA A 125 10.29 -12.66 8.18
N MET A 126 8.99 -12.97 8.10
CA MET A 126 8.25 -13.08 6.83
C MET A 126 7.91 -11.71 6.22
N ILE A 127 7.63 -10.68 7.03
CA ILE A 127 7.29 -9.32 6.54
C ILE A 127 8.35 -8.74 5.58
N PRO A 128 9.64 -8.62 5.95
CA PRO A 128 10.65 -8.03 5.07
C PRO A 128 10.91 -8.88 3.83
N ARG A 129 10.81 -10.21 3.93
CA ARG A 129 10.94 -11.12 2.78
C ARG A 129 9.81 -10.93 1.76
N THR A 130 8.58 -10.76 2.24
CA THR A 130 7.40 -10.64 1.37
C THR A 130 7.33 -9.25 0.73
N MET A 131 7.55 -8.19 1.51
CA MET A 131 7.62 -6.82 0.98
C MET A 131 8.82 -6.64 0.04
N GLY A 132 9.98 -7.22 0.37
CA GLY A 132 11.16 -7.18 -0.49
C GLY A 132 10.95 -7.88 -1.84
N ARG A 133 10.18 -8.97 -1.88
CA ARG A 133 9.85 -9.65 -3.13
C ARG A 133 8.94 -8.80 -4.02
N GLU A 134 7.93 -8.18 -3.43
CA GLU A 134 6.97 -7.36 -4.17
C GLU A 134 7.60 -6.03 -4.62
N MET A 135 8.47 -5.44 -3.81
CA MET A 135 9.33 -4.32 -4.21
C MET A 135 10.25 -4.69 -5.37
N ARG A 136 10.78 -5.93 -5.40
CA ARG A 136 11.61 -6.41 -6.51
C ARG A 136 10.80 -6.59 -7.79
N LYS A 137 9.55 -7.07 -7.71
CA LYS A 137 8.64 -7.12 -8.86
C LYS A 137 8.34 -5.72 -9.39
N LEU A 138 8.07 -4.77 -8.49
CA LEU A 138 7.82 -3.38 -8.86
C LEU A 138 9.06 -2.76 -9.52
N ALA A 139 10.24 -2.94 -8.93
CA ALA A 139 11.51 -2.44 -9.46
C ALA A 139 11.88 -3.08 -10.81
N TYR A 140 11.46 -4.31 -11.07
CA TYR A 140 11.66 -4.98 -12.36
C TYR A 140 10.65 -4.55 -13.43
N PHE A 141 9.40 -4.29 -13.05
CA PHE A 141 8.34 -3.88 -13.96
C PHE A 141 8.43 -2.40 -14.35
N LEU A 142 8.73 -1.53 -13.38
CA LEU A 142 8.79 -0.09 -13.55
C LEU A 142 9.68 0.39 -14.72
N PRO A 143 10.92 -0.12 -14.92
CA PRO A 143 11.74 0.30 -16.05
C PRO A 143 11.11 -0.08 -17.39
N ARG A 144 10.49 -1.26 -17.50
CA ARG A 144 9.79 -1.68 -18.73
C ARG A 144 8.56 -0.84 -19.00
N ALA A 145 7.81 -0.49 -17.96
CA ALA A 145 6.65 0.39 -18.08
C ALA A 145 7.07 1.79 -18.55
N LEU A 146 8.17 2.34 -18.03
CA LEU A 146 8.70 3.65 -18.45
C LEU A 146 9.24 3.63 -19.89
N VAL A 147 9.95 2.56 -20.28
CA VAL A 147 10.41 2.39 -21.68
C VAL A 147 9.21 2.27 -22.62
N LEU A 148 8.22 1.46 -22.28
CA LEU A 148 7.00 1.34 -23.08
C LEU A 148 6.26 2.67 -23.18
N LEU A 149 6.17 3.43 -22.08
CA LEU A 149 5.56 4.76 -22.07
C LEU A 149 6.33 5.74 -22.96
N ALA A 150 7.66 5.71 -22.93
CA ALA A 150 8.51 6.52 -23.81
C ALA A 150 8.31 6.13 -25.29
N GLU A 151 8.34 4.83 -25.61
CA GLU A 151 8.08 4.34 -26.97
C GLU A 151 6.67 4.69 -27.47
N LEU A 152 5.66 4.66 -26.59
CA LEU A 152 4.29 5.05 -26.92
C LEU A 152 4.20 6.55 -27.23
N CYS A 153 4.88 7.39 -26.45
CA CYS A 153 5.00 8.82 -26.71
C CYS A 153 5.74 9.12 -28.02
N GLU A 154 6.76 8.34 -28.38
CA GLU A 154 7.49 8.50 -29.66
C GLU A 154 6.67 8.00 -30.85
N ARG A 155 5.94 6.89 -30.72
CA ARG A 155 5.26 6.22 -31.84
C ARG A 155 3.84 6.75 -32.10
N TYR A 156 3.16 7.25 -31.06
CA TYR A 156 1.78 7.78 -31.14
C TYR A 156 1.67 9.21 -30.57
N PRO A 157 2.42 10.18 -31.11
CA PRO A 157 2.48 11.53 -30.53
C PRO A 157 1.15 12.29 -30.55
N GLU A 158 0.29 12.02 -31.54
CA GLU A 158 -0.99 12.73 -31.74
C GLU A 158 -2.15 12.19 -30.87
N GLU A 159 -2.02 10.95 -30.37
CA GLU A 159 -3.04 10.29 -29.55
C GLU A 159 -2.79 10.47 -28.03
N VAL A 160 -1.59 10.94 -27.65
CA VAL A 160 -1.17 11.05 -26.24
C VAL A 160 -1.39 12.47 -25.70
N HIS A 161 -2.39 12.60 -24.81
CA HIS A 161 -2.64 13.83 -24.06
C HIS A 161 -1.55 14.05 -22.99
N PRO A 162 -0.92 15.24 -22.93
CA PRO A 162 -1.56 16.54 -23.20
C PRO A 162 -1.60 17.16 -24.61
N GLN A 163 -1.46 16.52 -25.78
CA GLN A 163 -1.30 17.21 -27.11
C GLN A 163 -0.25 18.36 -27.21
N ALA A 164 0.46 18.45 -28.33
CA ALA A 164 1.48 19.49 -28.50
C ALA A 164 0.78 20.84 -28.78
N GLN A 165 0.99 21.85 -27.94
CA GLN A 165 0.64 23.22 -28.29
C GLN A 165 1.70 23.72 -29.30
N ASP A 166 1.26 24.21 -30.45
CA ASP A 166 2.10 24.73 -31.55
C ASP A 166 3.07 23.74 -32.23
N GLY A 167 2.84 22.42 -32.08
CA GLY A 167 3.63 21.39 -32.75
C GLY A 167 5.04 21.17 -32.15
N ASP A 168 5.39 21.86 -31.08
CA ASP A 168 6.65 21.64 -30.35
C ASP A 168 6.47 20.53 -29.30
N GLN A 169 6.98 19.34 -29.64
CA GLN A 169 6.93 18.13 -28.81
C GLN A 169 8.21 17.96 -27.96
N SER A 170 9.18 18.87 -28.08
CA SER A 170 10.50 18.77 -27.45
C SER A 170 10.46 18.85 -25.93
N TRP A 171 9.40 19.41 -25.32
CA TRP A 171 9.30 19.56 -23.87
C TRP A 171 8.98 18.24 -23.12
N ARG A 172 8.50 17.19 -23.80
CA ARG A 172 8.09 15.92 -23.17
C ARG A 172 9.21 14.90 -23.00
N VAL A 173 10.13 14.86 -23.97
CA VAL A 173 11.18 13.85 -24.08
C VAL A 173 12.29 14.04 -23.02
N PRO A 174 12.79 15.26 -22.75
CA PRO A 174 13.91 15.48 -21.82
C PRO A 174 13.61 15.11 -20.37
N PRO A 175 12.43 15.43 -19.79
CA PRO A 175 12.12 14.99 -18.43
C PRO A 175 12.08 13.47 -18.29
N ILE A 176 11.53 12.75 -19.28
CA ILE A 176 11.40 11.30 -19.26
C ILE A 176 12.76 10.62 -19.43
N ASP A 177 13.57 11.08 -20.39
CA ASP A 177 14.93 10.56 -20.61
C ASP A 177 15.83 10.82 -19.38
N TRP A 178 15.72 12.01 -18.77
CA TRP A 178 16.42 12.32 -17.53
C TRP A 178 16.02 11.37 -16.38
N LEU A 179 14.71 11.09 -16.23
CA LEU A 179 14.19 10.23 -15.17
C LEU A 179 14.61 8.77 -15.37
N LEU A 180 14.60 8.28 -16.60
CA LEU A 180 15.10 6.96 -17.00
C LEU A 180 16.58 6.79 -16.66
N ARG A 181 17.43 7.73 -17.08
CA ARG A 181 18.88 7.68 -16.83
C ARG A 181 19.18 7.77 -15.33
N ARG A 182 18.54 8.72 -14.63
CA ARG A 182 18.78 8.94 -13.20
C ARG A 182 18.34 7.74 -12.36
N TYR A 183 17.26 7.09 -12.74
CA TYR A 183 16.76 5.90 -12.07
C TYR A 183 17.64 4.66 -12.35
N ALA A 184 18.11 4.48 -13.59
CA ALA A 184 19.06 3.43 -13.94
C ALA A 184 20.37 3.56 -13.14
N GLU A 185 20.89 4.79 -13.00
CA GLU A 185 22.04 5.08 -12.15
C GLU A 185 21.78 4.70 -10.67
N LEU A 186 20.62 5.07 -10.11
CA LEU A 186 20.28 4.79 -8.71
C LEU A 186 20.10 3.29 -8.43
N LEU A 187 19.48 2.55 -9.35
CA LEU A 187 19.33 1.10 -9.24
C LEU A 187 20.68 0.37 -9.27
N HIS A 188 21.59 0.79 -10.16
CA HIS A 188 22.91 0.17 -10.28
C HIS A 188 23.88 0.54 -9.15
N THR A 189 23.75 1.72 -8.54
CA THR A 189 24.71 2.21 -7.54
C THR A 189 24.26 2.08 -6.09
N ARG A 190 22.95 2.03 -5.79
CA ARG A 190 22.44 2.16 -4.41
C ARG A 190 21.63 0.96 -3.89
N LEU A 191 21.23 0.01 -4.72
CA LEU A 191 20.60 -1.24 -4.28
C LEU A 191 21.55 -2.42 -4.51
N PRO A 192 22.26 -2.92 -3.47
CA PRO A 192 22.89 -4.22 -3.55
C PRO A 192 21.78 -5.27 -3.52
N LEU A 193 21.29 -5.64 -4.69
CA LEU A 193 20.46 -6.83 -4.86
C LEU A 193 21.35 -8.05 -4.59
N MET A 194 21.44 -8.45 -3.31
CA MET A 194 21.93 -9.72 -2.77
C MET A 194 22.91 -10.54 -3.65
N GLY A 195 24.17 -10.57 -3.22
CA GLY A 195 25.00 -11.79 -3.23
C GLY A 195 25.55 -12.26 -4.58
N GLN A 196 26.60 -11.63 -5.07
CA GLN A 196 27.50 -12.20 -6.10
C GLN A 196 28.46 -13.28 -5.52
N GLY A 197 28.01 -14.08 -4.55
CA GLY A 197 28.87 -15.03 -3.82
C GLY A 197 28.51 -16.51 -3.92
N ALA A 198 27.55 -16.91 -4.77
CA ALA A 198 27.07 -18.31 -4.81
C ALA A 198 27.30 -19.04 -6.14
N PHE A 199 28.11 -18.49 -7.06
CA PHE A 199 28.46 -19.15 -8.33
C PHE A 199 29.93 -18.95 -8.71
N ALA A 200 30.84 -19.17 -7.76
CA ALA A 200 32.26 -19.37 -8.07
C ALA A 200 32.85 -20.35 -7.03
N GLU A 201 33.08 -21.57 -7.51
CA GLU A 201 33.91 -22.67 -6.96
C GLU A 201 33.39 -23.46 -5.75
#